data_AF-A0A4Y4DHN6-F1
#
_entry.id   AF-A0A4Y4DHN6-F1
#
_cell.length_a   1.000
_cell.length_b   1.000
_cell.length_c   1.000
_cell.angle_alpha   90.00
_cell.angle_beta   90.00
_cell.angle_gamma   90.00
#
_symmetry.space_group_name_H-M   'P 1'
#
loop_
_entity.id
_entity.type
_entity.pdbx_description
1 polymer ?
#
loop_
_entity_poly.entity_id
_entity_poly.type
_entity_poly.pdbx_seq_one_letter_code
_entity_poly.pdbx_strand_id
1 'polypeptide(L)'
;MSTAYSPEELTELVTTILESATEDIVPIVQLGHPVLRTQAQTYAGQLPGVLLERLLKVMRETMYDAPGVGLAAPQIGIPLKIAVLEDLYQIPEDMALERERQPLEYLEIFNPSYEAVGTRTAQFYEGCLSFDGFQGVVTRPADISVRYEDRSGHEISAQFSGWQARIFQHETDHLYGTVYIDKAETRSLISETELWRHDGLSVASAKKALEF
;
A
#
# COMPACT_ATOMS: atom_id res chain seq x y z
N MET A 1 -0.91 16.93 17.88
CA MET A 1 0.10 16.09 18.55
C MET A 1 -0.52 14.71 18.68
N SER A 2 -0.07 13.74 17.89
CA SER A 2 -0.55 12.35 18.07
C SER A 2 0.12 11.81 19.33
N THR A 3 -0.66 11.59 20.38
CA THR A 3 -0.21 10.80 21.52
C THR A 3 -0.04 9.37 21.03
N ALA A 4 1.14 8.79 21.25
CA ALA A 4 1.38 7.38 20.94
C ALA A 4 0.41 6.51 21.75
N TYR A 5 -0.16 5.50 21.11
CA TYR A 5 -1.02 4.52 21.76
C TYR A 5 -0.16 3.62 22.66
N SER A 6 -0.67 3.31 23.86
CA SER A 6 -0.07 2.31 24.73
C SER A 6 -0.21 0.90 24.14
N PRO A 7 0.63 -0.07 24.55
CA PRO A 7 0.45 -1.47 24.14
C PRO A 7 -0.93 -2.05 24.47
N GLU A 8 -1.52 -1.65 25.60
CA GLU A 8 -2.86 -2.05 26.02
C GLU A 8 -3.93 -1.47 25.08
N GLU A 9 -3.86 -0.18 24.78
CA GLU A 9 -4.78 0.49 23.84
C GLU A 9 -4.69 -0.12 22.44
N LEU A 10 -3.47 -0.44 21.98
CA LEU A 10 -3.25 -1.11 20.70
C LEU A 10 -3.82 -2.53 20.70
N THR A 11 -3.62 -3.28 21.77
CA THR A 11 -4.15 -4.65 21.91
C THR A 11 -5.67 -4.64 21.87
N GLU A 12 -6.32 -3.73 22.60
CA GLU A 12 -7.78 -3.57 22.61
C GLU A 12 -8.31 -3.15 21.23
N LEU A 13 -7.68 -2.15 20.60
CA LEU A 13 -8.05 -1.67 19.27
C LEU A 13 -7.96 -2.79 18.21
N VAL A 14 -6.80 -3.46 18.14
CA VAL A 14 -6.57 -4.55 17.19
C VAL A 14 -7.54 -5.70 17.44
N THR A 15 -7.78 -6.06 18.70
CA THR A 15 -8.74 -7.11 19.04
C THR A 15 -10.14 -6.76 18.58
N THR A 16 -10.61 -5.54 18.84
CA THR A 16 -11.92 -5.04 18.42
C THR A 16 -12.10 -5.10 16.90
N ILE A 17 -11.09 -4.66 16.14
CA ILE A 17 -11.10 -4.71 14.68
C ILE A 17 -11.18 -6.15 14.19
N LEU A 18 -10.35 -7.04 14.73
CA LEU A 18 -10.35 -8.45 14.32
C LEU A 18 -11.62 -9.20 14.75
N GLU A 19 -12.28 -8.80 15.83
CA GLU A 19 -13.59 -9.35 16.23
C GLU A 19 -14.73 -8.89 15.33
N SER A 20 -14.57 -7.76 14.63
CA SER A 20 -15.52 -7.32 13.59
C SER A 20 -15.38 -8.09 12.26
N ALA A 21 -14.34 -8.92 12.13
CA ALA A 21 -14.06 -9.64 10.90
C ALA A 21 -15.17 -10.64 10.55
N THR A 22 -15.59 -10.65 9.29
CA THR A 22 -16.47 -11.69 8.73
C THR A 22 -15.62 -12.51 7.77
N GLU A 23 -15.51 -13.82 8.00
CA GLU A 23 -14.66 -14.71 7.20
C GLU A 23 -13.19 -14.24 7.09
N ASP A 24 -12.62 -13.74 8.20
CA ASP A 24 -11.26 -13.16 8.29
C ASP A 24 -11.03 -11.88 7.44
N ILE A 25 -12.10 -11.23 6.99
CA ILE A 25 -12.05 -9.97 6.26
C ILE A 25 -12.59 -8.83 7.14
N VAL A 26 -11.89 -7.69 7.14
CA VAL A 26 -12.31 -6.47 7.84
C VAL A 26 -12.55 -5.31 6.88
N PRO A 27 -13.41 -4.33 7.23
CA PRO A 27 -13.63 -3.16 6.38
C PRO A 27 -12.35 -2.33 6.18
N ILE A 28 -12.12 -1.90 4.94
CA ILE A 28 -11.07 -0.95 4.60
C ILE A 28 -11.60 0.47 4.81
N VAL A 29 -10.92 1.25 5.64
CA VAL A 29 -11.28 2.65 5.91
C VAL A 29 -11.04 3.51 4.67
N GLN A 30 -11.97 4.42 4.39
CA GLN A 30 -11.91 5.27 3.21
C GLN A 30 -11.28 6.65 3.51
N LEU A 31 -10.75 7.28 2.47
CA LEU A 31 -10.15 8.61 2.49
C LEU A 31 -11.13 9.60 3.14
N GLY A 32 -10.63 10.33 4.13
CA GLY A 32 -11.44 11.14 5.04
C GLY A 32 -11.35 10.61 6.47
N HIS A 33 -11.09 9.31 6.66
CA HIS A 33 -10.74 8.78 7.97
C HIS A 33 -9.36 9.31 8.42
N PRO A 34 -9.23 9.88 9.64
CA PRO A 34 -8.01 10.58 10.06
C PRO A 34 -6.78 9.66 10.18
N VAL A 35 -6.98 8.36 10.39
CA VAL A 35 -5.88 7.38 10.47
C VAL A 35 -5.03 7.36 9.18
N LEU A 36 -5.63 7.61 8.01
CA LEU A 36 -4.94 7.62 6.72
C LEU A 36 -4.09 8.86 6.50
N ARG A 37 -4.24 9.87 7.37
CA ARG A 37 -3.53 11.16 7.31
C ARG A 37 -2.57 11.36 8.49
N THR A 38 -2.47 10.35 9.37
CA THR A 38 -1.63 10.40 10.56
C THR A 38 -0.45 9.47 10.37
N GLN A 39 0.75 9.94 10.70
CA GLN A 39 1.92 9.05 10.72
C GLN A 39 1.70 7.94 11.74
N ALA A 40 1.79 6.69 11.29
CA ALA A 40 1.62 5.52 12.13
C ALA A 40 2.79 5.38 13.13
N GLN A 41 2.48 4.77 14.28
CA GLN A 41 3.42 4.47 15.33
C GLN A 41 4.35 3.32 14.93
N THR A 42 5.65 3.48 15.20
CA THR A 42 6.65 2.41 15.02
C THR A 42 6.23 1.16 15.76
N TYR A 43 6.26 0.01 15.08
CA TYR A 43 6.05 -1.28 15.73
C TYR A 43 7.31 -1.69 16.48
N ALA A 44 7.20 -1.93 17.77
CA ALA A 44 8.30 -2.31 18.66
C ALA A 44 7.94 -3.55 19.49
N GLY A 45 7.06 -4.41 18.94
CA GLY A 45 6.55 -5.59 19.64
C GLY A 45 5.42 -5.27 20.62
N GLN A 46 4.60 -4.24 20.37
CA GLN A 46 3.50 -3.86 21.27
C GLN A 46 2.34 -4.86 21.27
N LEU A 47 2.25 -5.76 20.28
CA LEU A 47 1.19 -6.75 20.17
C LEU A 47 1.67 -8.13 20.63
N PRO A 48 0.84 -8.90 21.37
CA PRO A 48 1.10 -10.30 21.62
C PRO A 48 1.27 -11.08 20.31
N GLY A 49 2.18 -12.05 20.26
CA GLY A 49 2.51 -12.78 19.02
C GLY A 49 1.32 -13.44 18.33
N VAL A 50 0.40 -14.04 19.11
CA VAL A 50 -0.84 -14.64 18.58
C VAL A 50 -1.76 -13.58 17.95
N LEU A 51 -1.82 -12.38 18.53
CA LEU A 51 -2.62 -11.29 18.00
C LEU A 51 -2.00 -10.72 16.73
N LEU A 52 -0.67 -10.59 16.68
CA LEU A 52 0.05 -10.18 15.48
C LEU A 52 -0.16 -11.18 14.33
N GLU A 53 -0.05 -12.48 14.59
CA GLU A 53 -0.28 -13.52 13.58
C GLU A 53 -1.69 -13.44 12.99
N ARG A 54 -2.70 -13.27 13.85
CA ARG A 54 -4.08 -13.09 13.42
C ARG A 54 -4.26 -11.79 12.61
N LEU A 55 -3.63 -10.70 13.03
CA LEU A 55 -3.66 -9.42 12.33
C LEU A 55 -3.09 -9.57 10.91
N LEU A 56 -1.90 -10.14 10.77
CA LEU A 56 -1.24 -10.32 9.46
C LEU A 56 -2.06 -11.20 8.53
N LYS A 57 -2.66 -12.29 9.06
CA LYS A 57 -3.61 -13.11 8.30
C LYS A 57 -4.78 -12.27 7.79
N VAL A 58 -5.48 -11.58 8.67
CA VAL A 58 -6.66 -10.77 8.30
C VAL A 58 -6.30 -9.66 7.31
N MET A 59 -5.14 -9.02 7.46
CA MET A 59 -4.65 -8.03 6.49
C MET A 59 -4.46 -8.65 5.11
N ARG A 60 -3.85 -9.83 5.03
CA ARG A 60 -3.65 -10.53 3.75
C ARG A 60 -4.97 -10.98 3.11
N GLU A 61 -5.90 -11.55 3.89
CA GLU A 61 -7.21 -11.95 3.38
C GLU A 61 -8.03 -10.74 2.90
N THR A 62 -8.03 -9.65 3.69
CA THR A 62 -8.70 -8.38 3.32
C THR A 62 -8.10 -7.76 2.05
N MET A 63 -6.78 -7.82 1.90
CA MET A 63 -6.09 -7.38 0.68
C MET A 63 -6.58 -8.17 -0.54
N TYR A 64 -6.71 -9.49 -0.42
CA TYR A 64 -7.17 -10.33 -1.52
C TYR A 64 -8.65 -10.19 -1.86
N ASP A 65 -9.51 -10.01 -0.85
CA ASP A 65 -10.94 -9.74 -1.05
C ASP A 65 -11.17 -8.42 -1.80
N ALA A 66 -10.28 -7.43 -1.60
CA ALA A 66 -10.29 -6.13 -2.26
C ALA A 66 -9.39 -6.05 -3.53
N PRO A 67 -9.25 -7.16 -4.26
CA PRO A 67 -8.16 -7.47 -5.23
C PRO A 67 -6.88 -6.59 -5.21
N GLY A 68 -6.31 -6.35 -4.03
CA GLY A 68 -5.11 -5.55 -3.84
C GLY A 68 -3.80 -6.33 -3.94
N VAL A 69 -2.69 -5.59 -4.09
CA VAL A 69 -1.31 -6.14 -4.06
C VAL A 69 -0.50 -5.66 -2.86
N GLY A 70 -1.12 -4.85 -2.00
CA GLY A 70 -0.59 -4.33 -0.76
C GLY A 70 -1.71 -3.84 0.15
N LEU A 71 -1.49 -3.92 1.45
CA LEU A 71 -2.37 -3.35 2.46
C LEU A 71 -1.58 -2.92 3.71
N ALA A 72 -1.63 -1.63 4.01
CA ALA A 72 -1.06 -1.06 5.22
C ALA A 72 -2.06 -1.10 6.39
N ALA A 73 -1.58 -1.34 7.61
CA ALA A 73 -2.40 -1.43 8.82
C ALA A 73 -3.31 -0.19 9.06
N PRO A 74 -2.88 1.06 8.73
CA PRO A 74 -3.78 2.22 8.79
C PRO A 74 -5.04 2.07 7.92
N GLN A 75 -4.99 1.33 6.82
CA GLN A 75 -6.13 1.10 5.93
C GLN A 75 -7.22 0.23 6.57
N ILE A 76 -6.93 -0.46 7.67
CA ILE A 76 -7.92 -1.17 8.48
C ILE A 76 -8.09 -0.53 9.86
N GLY A 77 -7.67 0.73 10.02
CA GLY A 77 -7.86 1.50 11.24
C GLY A 77 -6.77 1.34 12.30
N ILE A 78 -5.69 0.61 12.01
CA ILE A 78 -4.64 0.32 12.99
C ILE A 78 -3.45 1.27 12.77
N PRO A 79 -3.10 2.15 13.73
CA PRO A 79 -2.08 3.17 13.55
C PRO A 79 -0.66 2.63 13.80
N LEU A 80 -0.32 1.47 13.23
CA LEU A 80 1.01 0.84 13.34
C LEU A 80 1.73 0.80 11.99
N LYS A 81 3.07 0.92 12.02
CA LYS A 81 3.93 0.77 10.84
C LYS A 81 4.09 -0.68 10.41
N ILE A 82 3.01 -1.27 9.94
CA ILE A 82 2.93 -2.66 9.46
C ILE A 82 2.21 -2.63 8.11
N ALA A 83 2.75 -3.32 7.11
CA ALA A 83 2.06 -3.58 5.86
C ALA A 83 2.33 -5.00 5.36
N VAL A 84 1.39 -5.53 4.59
CA VAL A 84 1.54 -6.79 3.85
C VAL A 84 1.56 -6.49 2.35
N LEU A 85 2.35 -7.25 1.60
CA LEU A 85 2.52 -7.09 0.15
C LEU A 85 2.52 -8.47 -0.49
N GLU A 86 1.82 -8.61 -1.61
CA GLU A 86 1.87 -9.81 -2.43
C GLU A 86 1.28 -9.53 -3.80
N ASP A 87 1.96 -9.98 -4.85
CA ASP A 87 1.50 -9.80 -6.21
C ASP A 87 1.74 -11.06 -7.04
N LEU A 88 0.73 -11.93 -7.09
CA LEU A 88 0.74 -13.18 -7.86
C LEU A 88 -0.26 -13.15 -9.02
N TYR A 89 -0.83 -11.97 -9.31
CA TYR A 89 -1.83 -11.83 -10.37
C TYR A 89 -1.20 -12.00 -11.75
N GLN A 90 -1.81 -12.87 -12.56
CA GLN A 90 -1.43 -13.00 -13.96
C GLN A 90 -1.97 -11.83 -14.77
N ILE A 91 -1.09 -11.18 -15.52
CA ILE A 91 -1.45 -10.14 -16.48
C ILE A 91 -0.81 -10.44 -17.85
N PRO A 92 -1.34 -9.86 -18.95
CA PRO A 92 -0.68 -9.90 -20.25
C PRO A 92 0.81 -9.55 -20.20
N GLU A 93 1.61 -10.31 -20.95
CA GLU A 93 3.08 -10.23 -20.92
C GLU A 93 3.61 -8.86 -21.35
N ASP A 94 2.97 -8.22 -22.32
CA ASP A 94 3.30 -6.87 -22.79
C ASP A 94 3.08 -5.82 -21.69
N MET A 95 1.98 -5.90 -20.95
CA MET A 95 1.73 -5.04 -19.78
C MET A 95 2.70 -5.32 -18.63
N ALA A 96 3.04 -6.59 -18.40
CA ALA A 96 4.04 -6.95 -17.38
C ALA A 96 5.42 -6.38 -17.73
N LEU A 97 5.81 -6.47 -19.00
CA LEU A 97 7.07 -5.93 -19.49
C LEU A 97 7.10 -4.40 -19.39
N GLU A 98 6.03 -3.71 -19.80
CA GLU A 98 5.92 -2.24 -19.70
C GLU A 98 6.06 -1.78 -18.24
N ARG A 99 5.40 -2.48 -17.31
CA ARG A 99 5.40 -2.12 -15.88
C ARG A 99 6.62 -2.65 -15.11
N GLU A 100 7.52 -3.40 -15.75
CA GLU A 100 8.57 -4.17 -15.09
C GLU A 100 8.00 -4.98 -13.91
N ARG A 101 6.79 -5.56 -14.09
CA ARG A 101 6.05 -6.28 -13.05
C ARG A 101 6.45 -7.74 -13.06
N GLN A 102 7.06 -8.21 -11.98
CA GLN A 102 7.30 -9.63 -11.74
C GLN A 102 6.50 -10.06 -10.49
N PRO A 103 6.27 -11.38 -10.31
CA PRO A 103 5.63 -11.88 -9.11
C PRO A 103 6.35 -11.39 -7.84
N LEU A 104 5.56 -10.97 -6.86
CA LEU A 104 6.02 -10.62 -5.52
C LEU A 104 5.42 -11.64 -4.55
N GLU A 105 6.27 -12.51 -4.02
CA GLU A 105 5.87 -13.42 -2.95
C GLU A 105 5.47 -12.65 -1.70
N TYR A 106 4.61 -13.26 -0.87
CA TYR A 106 4.10 -12.65 0.36
C TYR A 106 5.22 -12.10 1.25
N LEU A 107 5.10 -10.81 1.56
CA LEU A 107 6.04 -10.07 2.40
C LEU A 107 5.30 -9.31 3.49
N GLU A 108 5.81 -9.42 4.71
CA GLU A 108 5.41 -8.62 5.85
C GLU A 108 6.51 -7.59 6.09
N ILE A 109 6.15 -6.31 6.08
CA ILE A 109 7.11 -5.23 6.30
C ILE A 109 6.75 -4.43 7.54
N PHE A 110 7.71 -4.31 8.44
CA PHE A 110 7.60 -3.54 9.66
C PHE A 110 8.52 -2.33 9.57
N ASN A 111 8.05 -1.18 10.03
CA ASN A 111 8.84 0.07 10.09
C ASN A 111 9.59 0.43 8.79
N PRO A 112 8.98 0.27 7.60
CA PRO A 112 9.71 0.40 6.34
C PRO A 112 10.12 1.84 6.04
N SER A 113 11.20 1.97 5.27
CA SER A 113 11.66 3.19 4.63
C SER A 113 12.28 2.88 3.28
N TYR A 114 12.31 3.85 2.38
CA TYR A 114 12.93 3.71 1.06
C TYR A 114 13.67 4.98 0.63
N GLU A 115 14.68 4.80 -0.21
CA GLU A 115 15.43 5.87 -0.88
C GLU A 115 15.53 5.54 -2.38
N ALA A 116 15.44 6.56 -3.23
CA ALA A 116 15.58 6.38 -4.68
C ALA A 116 17.02 5.96 -5.04
N VAL A 117 17.14 4.98 -5.95
CA VAL A 117 18.43 4.63 -6.56
C VAL A 117 18.54 5.31 -7.92
N GLY A 118 19.40 6.33 -8.00
CA GLY A 118 19.58 7.12 -9.21
C GLY A 118 18.38 8.05 -9.50
N THR A 119 18.18 8.37 -10.77
CA THR A 119 17.18 9.36 -11.23
C THR A 119 16.08 8.75 -12.10
N ARG A 120 16.05 7.43 -12.27
CA ARG A 120 15.06 6.76 -13.11
C ARG A 120 13.69 6.82 -12.44
N THR A 121 12.69 7.28 -13.17
CA THR A 121 11.30 7.35 -12.70
C THR A 121 10.38 6.60 -13.65
N ALA A 122 9.30 6.04 -13.11
CA ALA A 122 8.22 5.43 -13.88
C ALA A 122 6.88 6.12 -13.57
N GLN A 123 5.99 6.16 -14.55
CA GLN A 123 4.67 6.78 -14.42
C GLN A 123 3.60 5.79 -14.84
N PHE A 124 2.69 5.50 -13.94
CA PHE A 124 1.56 4.60 -14.17
C PHE A 124 0.35 5.09 -13.40
N TYR A 125 -0.82 4.64 -13.82
CA TYR A 125 -2.02 4.75 -13.00
C TYR A 125 -1.86 3.93 -11.72
N GLU A 126 -2.17 4.55 -10.59
CA GLU A 126 -2.36 3.90 -9.29
C GLU A 126 -3.81 4.06 -8.84
N GLY A 127 -4.35 3.00 -8.25
CA GLY A 127 -5.52 3.05 -7.40
C GLY A 127 -5.12 2.81 -5.94
N CYS A 128 -6.08 2.92 -5.04
CA CYS A 128 -5.89 2.59 -3.62
C CYS A 128 -7.20 2.06 -3.06
N LEU A 129 -7.13 1.00 -2.27
CA LEU A 129 -8.30 0.40 -1.61
C LEU A 129 -9.01 1.36 -0.64
N SER A 130 -8.29 2.39 -0.20
CA SER A 130 -8.80 3.46 0.68
C SER A 130 -9.28 4.69 -0.08
N PHE A 131 -9.23 4.71 -1.41
CA PHE A 131 -9.83 5.75 -2.26
C PHE A 131 -10.47 5.07 -3.46
N ASP A 132 -11.55 4.35 -3.15
CA ASP A 132 -12.22 3.44 -4.06
C ASP A 132 -12.83 4.14 -5.29
N GLY A 133 -12.82 3.44 -6.41
CA GLY A 133 -13.46 3.86 -7.67
C GLY A 133 -12.68 4.88 -8.50
N PHE A 134 -11.46 5.26 -8.12
CA PHE A 134 -10.62 6.20 -8.88
C PHE A 134 -9.17 5.76 -8.99
N GLN A 135 -8.57 6.09 -10.13
CA GLN A 135 -7.13 5.97 -10.37
C GLN A 135 -6.56 7.30 -10.84
N GLY A 136 -5.25 7.48 -10.67
CA GLY A 136 -4.53 8.64 -11.19
C GLY A 136 -3.08 8.31 -11.51
N VAL A 137 -2.48 9.04 -12.45
CA VAL A 137 -1.08 8.89 -12.82
C VAL A 137 -0.19 9.38 -11.68
N VAL A 138 0.69 8.51 -11.19
CA VAL A 138 1.67 8.82 -10.16
C VAL A 138 3.09 8.57 -10.69
N THR A 139 3.95 9.57 -10.54
CA THR A 139 5.38 9.43 -10.81
C THR A 139 6.09 8.90 -9.57
N ARG A 140 6.85 7.81 -9.72
CA ARG A 140 7.69 7.25 -8.65
C ARG A 140 9.11 6.95 -9.14
N PRO A 141 10.12 7.02 -8.26
CA PRO A 141 11.38 6.30 -8.46
C PRO A 141 11.13 4.87 -8.94
N ALA A 142 11.74 4.50 -10.06
CA ALA A 142 11.61 3.17 -10.64
C ALA A 142 12.46 2.13 -9.88
N ASP A 143 13.52 2.58 -9.22
CA ASP A 143 14.45 1.77 -8.45
C ASP A 143 14.62 2.38 -7.06
N ILE A 144 14.54 1.55 -6.03
CA ILE A 144 14.63 1.96 -4.64
C ILE A 144 15.53 1.02 -3.83
N SER A 145 16.25 1.60 -2.88
CA SER A 145 16.88 0.89 -1.77
C SER A 145 15.90 0.93 -0.61
N VAL A 146 15.55 -0.23 -0.06
CA VAL A 146 14.57 -0.36 1.02
C VAL A 146 15.23 -0.84 2.30
N ARG A 147 14.72 -0.36 3.43
CA ARG A 147 15.01 -0.89 4.77
C ARG A 147 13.69 -1.15 5.47
N TYR A 148 13.52 -2.33 6.04
CA TYR A 148 12.35 -2.70 6.84
C TYR A 148 12.76 -3.78 7.84
N GLU A 149 11.90 -4.07 8.80
CA GLU A 149 12.10 -5.14 9.77
C GLU A 149 11.18 -6.32 9.44
N ASP A 150 11.62 -7.54 9.79
CA ASP A 150 10.72 -8.69 9.86
C ASP A 150 9.93 -8.72 11.18
N ARG A 151 9.04 -9.71 11.33
CA ARG A 151 8.23 -9.89 12.56
C ARG A 151 9.04 -10.09 13.85
N SER A 152 10.31 -10.46 13.73
CA SER A 152 11.24 -10.63 14.87
C SER A 152 12.00 -9.34 15.19
N GLY A 153 11.80 -8.27 14.41
CA GLY A 153 12.54 -7.02 14.50
C GLY A 153 13.92 -7.06 13.84
N HIS A 154 14.20 -8.06 13.00
CA HIS A 154 15.46 -8.12 12.25
C HIS A 154 15.40 -7.17 11.05
N GLU A 155 16.34 -6.24 10.97
CA GLU A 155 16.45 -5.31 9.85
C GLU A 155 16.89 -6.03 8.56
N ILE A 156 16.15 -5.79 7.49
CA ILE A 156 16.40 -6.27 6.14
C ILE A 156 16.66 -5.06 5.25
N SER A 157 17.77 -5.11 4.51
CA SER A 157 18.09 -4.17 3.44
C SER A 157 18.02 -4.88 2.09
N ALA A 158 17.26 -4.32 1.15
CA ALA A 158 17.08 -4.89 -0.19
C ALA A 158 16.98 -3.78 -1.25
N GLN A 159 16.98 -4.18 -2.51
CA GLN A 159 16.65 -3.28 -3.62
C GLN A 159 15.42 -3.82 -4.34
N PHE A 160 14.48 -2.94 -4.63
CA PHE A 160 13.33 -3.24 -5.49
C PHE A 160 13.35 -2.32 -6.71
N SER A 161 12.82 -2.84 -7.81
CA SER A 161 12.62 -2.09 -9.05
C SER A 161 11.21 -2.32 -9.59
N GLY A 162 10.83 -1.56 -10.61
CA GLY A 162 9.60 -1.77 -11.37
C GLY A 162 8.33 -1.67 -10.52
N TRP A 163 7.41 -2.62 -10.72
CA TRP A 163 6.12 -2.61 -10.04
C TRP A 163 6.25 -2.92 -8.55
N GLN A 164 7.17 -3.78 -8.14
CA GLN A 164 7.39 -4.11 -6.73
C GLN A 164 7.93 -2.92 -5.95
N ALA A 165 8.82 -2.13 -6.56
CA ALA A 165 9.24 -0.85 -6.00
C ALA A 165 8.05 0.09 -5.80
N ARG A 166 7.11 0.14 -6.76
CA ARG A 166 5.91 0.96 -6.66
C ARG A 166 5.00 0.53 -5.52
N ILE A 167 4.72 -0.77 -5.39
CA ILE A 167 3.90 -1.31 -4.29
C ILE A 167 4.54 -0.95 -2.94
N PHE A 168 5.84 -1.23 -2.77
CA PHE A 168 6.54 -0.91 -1.52
C PHE A 168 6.48 0.58 -1.16
N GLN A 169 6.67 1.46 -2.13
CA GLN A 169 6.55 2.90 -1.91
C GLN A 169 5.12 3.31 -1.52
N HIS A 170 4.11 2.74 -2.19
CA HIS A 170 2.69 3.03 -1.91
C HIS A 170 2.31 2.61 -0.49
N GLU A 171 2.63 1.38 -0.10
CA GLU A 171 2.32 0.89 1.25
C GLU A 171 3.13 1.63 2.31
N THR A 172 4.40 1.95 2.03
CA THR A 172 5.20 2.78 2.94
C THR A 172 4.57 4.16 3.11
N ASP A 173 4.13 4.81 2.04
CA ASP A 173 3.48 6.14 2.10
C ASP A 173 2.26 6.14 3.04
N HIS A 174 1.44 5.09 3.02
CA HIS A 174 0.30 4.94 3.94
C HIS A 174 0.73 4.97 5.41
N LEU A 175 1.87 4.37 5.76
CA LEU A 175 2.41 4.37 7.12
C LEU A 175 2.90 5.75 7.58
N TYR A 176 3.10 6.68 6.65
CA TYR A 176 3.45 8.08 6.92
C TYR A 176 2.26 9.04 6.68
N GLY A 177 1.04 8.52 6.52
CA GLY A 177 -0.16 9.32 6.33
C GLY A 177 -0.27 9.99 4.95
N THR A 178 0.46 9.48 3.97
CA THR A 178 0.41 9.92 2.58
C THR A 178 -0.41 8.92 1.77
N VAL A 179 -1.30 9.43 0.93
CA VAL A 179 -2.13 8.64 0.01
C VAL A 179 -1.76 9.02 -1.42
N TYR A 180 -1.92 8.11 -2.39
CA TYR A 180 -1.44 8.34 -3.76
C TYR A 180 -1.93 9.66 -4.38
N ILE A 181 -3.13 10.13 -4.02
CA ILE A 181 -3.70 11.39 -4.50
C ILE A 181 -2.87 12.63 -4.15
N ASP A 182 -2.00 12.55 -3.12
CA ASP A 182 -1.09 13.63 -2.75
C ASP A 182 0.09 13.75 -3.72
N LYS A 183 0.34 12.70 -4.50
CA LYS A 183 1.41 12.58 -5.50
C LYS A 183 0.87 12.44 -6.93
N ALA A 184 -0.45 12.36 -7.09
CA ALA A 184 -1.08 12.12 -8.37
C ALA A 184 -1.11 13.40 -9.21
N GLU A 185 -0.94 13.23 -10.52
CA GLU A 185 -1.25 14.27 -11.49
C GLU A 185 -2.76 14.46 -11.52
N THR A 186 -3.28 15.42 -10.76
CA THR A 186 -4.73 15.55 -10.47
C THR A 186 -5.63 15.58 -11.71
N ARG A 187 -5.16 16.15 -12.84
CA ARG A 187 -5.92 16.16 -14.11
C ARG A 187 -6.09 14.77 -14.73
N SER A 188 -5.25 13.81 -14.34
CA SER A 188 -5.32 12.41 -14.78
C SER A 188 -6.26 11.55 -13.94
N LEU A 189 -6.87 12.09 -12.88
CA LEU A 189 -7.84 11.36 -12.10
C LEU A 189 -8.98 10.88 -13.00
N ILE A 190 -9.21 9.58 -12.99
CA ILE A 190 -10.20 8.90 -13.80
C ILE A 190 -10.97 7.92 -12.92
N SER A 191 -12.29 7.88 -13.06
CA SER A 191 -13.09 6.86 -12.39
C SER A 191 -12.82 5.51 -13.04
N GLU A 192 -12.75 4.44 -12.25
CA GLU A 192 -12.49 3.09 -12.77
C GLU A 192 -13.48 2.68 -13.86
N THR A 193 -14.76 3.02 -13.70
CA THR A 193 -15.81 2.73 -14.70
C THR A 193 -15.52 3.31 -16.08
N GLU A 194 -14.82 4.44 -16.17
CA GLU A 194 -14.44 5.07 -17.44
C GLU A 194 -13.10 4.53 -17.95
N LEU A 195 -12.18 4.18 -17.05
CA LEU A 195 -10.93 3.51 -17.43
C LEU A 195 -11.20 2.20 -18.17
N TRP A 196 -12.14 1.38 -17.69
CA TRP A 196 -12.55 0.13 -18.36
C TRP A 196 -13.24 0.35 -19.71
N ARG A 197 -13.91 1.49 -19.91
CA ARG A 197 -14.55 1.84 -21.20
C ARG A 197 -13.54 2.32 -22.22
N HIS A 198 -12.42 2.85 -21.76
CA HIS A 198 -11.33 3.35 -22.57
C HIS A 198 -10.11 2.45 -22.39
N ASP A 199 -10.31 1.16 -22.67
CA ASP A 199 -9.28 0.13 -22.60
C ASP A 199 -7.98 0.65 -23.24
N GLY A 200 -6.92 0.78 -22.44
CA GLY A 200 -5.64 1.31 -22.90
C GLY A 200 -5.49 2.83 -22.98
N LEU A 201 -6.16 3.63 -22.13
CA LEU A 201 -5.70 5.01 -21.87
C LEU A 201 -4.30 4.99 -21.26
N SER A 202 -3.29 4.92 -22.12
CA SER A 202 -1.89 4.97 -21.70
C SER A 202 -1.57 6.32 -21.07
N VAL A 203 -0.54 6.35 -20.22
CA VAL A 203 -0.03 7.60 -19.65
C VAL A 203 0.35 8.59 -20.75
N ALA A 204 0.92 8.10 -21.87
CA ALA A 204 1.26 8.94 -23.02
C ALA A 204 0.03 9.62 -23.64
N SER A 205 -1.07 8.88 -23.80
CA SER A 205 -2.34 9.42 -24.28
C SER A 205 -2.93 10.44 -23.31
N ALA A 206 -2.92 10.13 -22.01
CA ALA A 206 -3.40 11.02 -20.96
C ALA A 206 -2.64 12.35 -20.93
N LYS A 207 -1.30 12.31 -20.95
CA LYS A 207 -0.45 13.50 -21.02
C LYS A 207 -0.76 14.38 -22.21
N LYS A 208 -0.89 13.77 -23.40
CA LYS A 208 -1.20 14.50 -24.63
C LYS A 208 -2.57 15.18 -24.56
N ALA A 209 -3.57 14.51 -23.99
CA ALA A 209 -4.93 15.04 -23.93
C ALA A 209 -5.12 16.08 -22.81
N LEU A 210 -4.39 15.94 -21.70
CA LEU A 210 -4.63 16.68 -20.47
C LEU A 210 -3.55 17.74 -20.17
N GLU A 211 -2.44 17.72 -20.92
CA GLU A 211 -1.33 18.67 -20.86
C GLU A 211 -0.63 18.72 -19.49
N PHE A 212 -0.18 17.56 -19.01
CA PHE A 212 0.68 17.41 -17.81
C PHE A 212 1.92 16.56 -18.11
#